data_AF-W7KWM7-F1
#
_entry.id   AF-W7KWM7-F1
#
_cell.length_a   1.000
_cell.length_b   1.000
_cell.length_c   1.000
_cell.angle_alpha   90.00
_cell.angle_beta   90.00
_cell.angle_gamma   90.00
#
_symmetry.space_group_name_H-M   'P 1'
#
loop_
_entity.id
_entity.type
_entity.pdbx_description
1 polymer ?
#
loop_
_entity_poly.entity_id
_entity_poly.type
_entity_poly.pdbx_seq_one_letter_code
_entity_poly.pdbx_strand_id
1 'polypeptide(L)'
;MEYKEGDFLSVQHYVRYLIAEKLKANVRKIDEYVYYEVGELDEFFPVNFVLGKDSSTGKLFVMPVRRRCYIPDGFPEEAKAKLRRCMGFDYHAYEDFKFTRGIGIRLQGDLVMEVRDVFEDEREVLSFLSPSNFPDLFNSYVRERLKDDKEVAEVERLGSLYVELMDYVLRSTLPKEKERAVMRLLRKVEKELTSHFDFEVVNVYEKKRSVFHRSEKCIRFIDVQGALENFRRRKATREDFVDYVKSRTQSLAIKLGHYTTPHLIRLKGVLVNAEVNLAGVIMFSPQAVYLSHPEHGEEAYYVPKPSYVLFRLMGMEPELEAFLL
;
A
#
# COMPACT_ATOMS: atom_id res chain seq x y z
N MET A 1 10.92 3.69 37.99
CA MET A 1 12.33 3.43 37.63
C MET A 1 12.82 4.64 36.89
N GLU A 2 13.98 5.20 37.24
CA GLU A 2 14.59 6.26 36.43
C GLU A 2 15.48 5.61 35.38
N TYR A 3 15.00 5.58 34.13
CA TYR A 3 15.81 5.18 32.98
C TYR A 3 16.69 6.34 32.51
N LYS A 4 17.93 6.04 32.13
CA LYS A 4 18.90 6.98 31.56
C LYS A 4 18.94 6.84 30.04
N GLU A 5 19.47 7.85 29.35
CA GLU A 5 19.58 7.86 27.88
C GLU A 5 20.21 6.58 27.31
N GLY A 6 21.27 6.08 27.93
CA GLY A 6 21.99 4.87 27.49
C GLY A 6 21.17 3.57 27.56
N ASP A 7 20.04 3.57 28.29
CA ASP A 7 19.15 2.42 28.39
C ASP A 7 18.27 2.27 27.13
N PHE A 8 18.19 3.31 26.30
CA PHE A 8 17.33 3.33 25.10
C PHE A 8 18.12 3.02 23.83
N LEU A 9 17.39 2.54 22.81
CA LEU A 9 17.91 2.28 21.47
C LEU A 9 18.58 3.51 20.87
N SER A 10 17.96 4.67 21.05
CA SER A 10 18.46 5.96 20.57
C SER A 10 17.94 7.13 21.39
N VAL A 11 18.54 8.30 21.18
CA VAL A 11 18.10 9.57 21.78
C VAL A 11 16.63 9.84 21.49
N GLN A 12 16.13 9.45 20.31
CA GLN A 12 14.73 9.63 19.95
C GLN A 12 13.79 8.85 20.88
N HIS A 13 14.12 7.60 21.21
CA HIS A 13 13.33 6.79 22.14
C HIS A 13 13.42 7.34 23.57
N TYR A 14 14.58 7.83 23.99
CA TYR A 14 14.74 8.49 25.29
C TYR A 14 13.90 9.78 25.39
N VAL A 15 13.92 10.64 24.38
CA VAL A 15 13.09 11.86 24.34
C VAL A 15 11.59 11.51 24.36
N ARG A 16 11.16 10.49 23.60
CA ARG A 16 9.77 9.99 23.63
C ARG A 16 9.39 9.48 25.02
N TYR A 17 10.28 8.78 25.71
CA TYR A 17 10.08 8.36 27.10
C TYR A 17 9.86 9.57 28.02
N LEU A 18 10.72 10.59 27.95
CA LEU A 18 10.59 11.80 28.77
C LEU A 18 9.26 12.52 28.52
N ILE A 19 8.80 12.58 27.26
CA ILE A 19 7.50 13.13 26.89
C ILE A 19 6.37 12.30 27.50
N ALA A 20 6.40 10.97 27.33
CA ALA A 20 5.38 10.06 27.87
C ALA A 20 5.30 10.17 29.40
N GLU A 21 6.44 10.20 30.09
CA GLU A 21 6.53 10.36 31.54
C GLU A 21 6.01 11.72 32.04
N LYS A 22 6.17 12.78 31.24
CA LYS A 22 5.73 14.13 31.61
C LYS A 22 4.23 14.31 31.38
N LEU A 23 3.68 13.69 30.34
CA LEU A 23 2.30 13.89 29.91
C LEU A 23 1.33 12.80 30.37
N LYS A 24 1.80 11.69 30.94
CA LYS A 24 0.95 10.57 31.38
C LYS A 24 -0.19 11.00 32.29
N ALA A 25 -1.42 10.70 31.88
CA ALA A 25 -2.59 10.64 32.73
C ALA A 25 -2.66 9.29 33.46
N ASN A 26 -2.32 8.19 32.77
CA ASN A 26 -2.33 6.84 33.33
C ASN A 26 -1.16 6.00 32.78
N VAL A 27 -0.67 5.04 33.58
CA VAL A 27 0.39 4.10 33.19
C VAL A 27 0.00 2.70 33.58
N ARG A 28 0.07 1.78 32.61
CA ARG A 28 -0.31 0.39 32.81
C ARG A 28 0.79 -0.52 32.27
N LYS A 29 1.20 -1.51 33.07
CA LYS A 29 2.00 -2.63 32.58
C LYS A 29 1.06 -3.66 31.94
N ILE A 30 1.28 -3.98 30.68
CA ILE A 30 0.49 -4.94 29.90
C ILE A 30 1.49 -5.91 29.29
N ASP A 31 1.53 -7.13 29.82
CA ASP A 31 2.51 -8.14 29.41
C ASP A 31 3.97 -7.61 29.53
N GLU A 32 4.74 -7.66 28.45
CA GLU A 32 6.11 -7.13 28.36
C GLU A 32 6.18 -5.60 28.10
N TYR A 33 5.03 -4.94 27.95
CA TYR A 33 4.94 -3.52 27.60
C TYR A 33 4.51 -2.64 28.78
N VAL A 34 4.91 -1.38 28.72
CA VAL A 34 4.38 -0.31 29.56
C VAL A 34 3.65 0.68 28.66
N TYR A 35 2.35 0.79 28.86
CA TYR A 35 1.48 1.68 28.12
C TYR A 35 1.27 2.99 28.89
N TYR A 36 1.53 4.10 28.21
CA TYR A 36 1.39 5.46 28.70
C TYR A 36 0.20 6.12 28.02
N GLU A 37 -0.85 6.33 28.79
CA GLU A 37 -2.02 7.06 28.35
C GLU A 37 -1.84 8.54 28.65
N VAL A 38 -1.92 9.37 27.62
CA VAL A 38 -1.59 10.81 27.70
C VAL A 38 -2.83 11.68 27.98
N GLY A 39 -4.03 11.09 28.03
CA GLY A 39 -5.30 11.77 28.31
C GLY A 39 -5.91 12.49 27.10
N GLU A 40 -7.06 13.12 27.30
CA GLU A 40 -7.74 13.93 26.28
C GLU A 40 -7.11 15.33 26.21
N LEU A 41 -6.23 15.53 25.23
CA LEU A 41 -5.88 16.86 24.72
C LEU A 41 -6.60 17.02 23.36
N ASP A 42 -6.81 18.28 22.92
CA ASP A 42 -7.55 18.66 21.70
C ASP A 42 -7.35 17.69 20.51
N GLU A 43 -8.34 17.62 19.60
CA GLU A 43 -8.43 16.69 18.45
C GLU A 43 -7.16 16.57 17.58
N PHE A 44 -6.25 17.54 17.70
CA PHE A 44 -4.95 17.60 17.03
C PHE A 44 -3.78 16.94 17.79
N PHE A 45 -3.94 16.41 19.00
CA PHE A 45 -2.82 15.77 19.73
C PHE A 45 -3.24 14.87 20.91
N PRO A 46 -3.62 13.60 20.67
CA PRO A 46 -3.16 12.56 21.60
C PRO A 46 -2.48 11.39 20.89
N VAL A 47 -1.23 11.15 21.26
CA VAL A 47 -0.49 9.96 20.88
C VAL A 47 -0.13 9.27 22.18
N ASN A 48 -0.81 8.16 22.49
CA ASN A 48 -0.41 7.32 23.60
C ASN A 48 0.94 6.69 23.27
N PHE A 49 1.72 6.31 24.29
CA PHE A 49 3.04 5.73 24.06
C PHE A 49 3.10 4.30 24.60
N VAL A 50 3.93 3.49 23.95
CA VAL A 50 4.30 2.17 24.43
C VAL A 50 5.79 2.12 24.61
N LEU A 51 6.21 1.75 25.81
CA LEU A 51 7.57 1.37 26.12
C LEU A 51 7.67 -0.16 26.12
N GLY A 52 8.72 -0.68 25.49
CA GLY A 52 9.03 -2.10 25.48
C GLY A 52 10.53 -2.34 25.42
N LYS A 53 10.93 -3.60 25.50
CA LYS A 53 12.32 -4.03 25.36
C LYS A 53 12.54 -4.58 23.95
N ASP A 54 13.61 -4.14 23.32
CA ASP A 54 14.10 -4.68 22.06
C ASP A 54 14.75 -6.04 22.32
N SER A 55 14.30 -7.08 21.60
CA SER A 55 14.77 -8.45 21.80
C SER A 55 16.23 -8.64 21.39
N SER A 56 16.68 -7.89 20.38
CA SER A 56 18.00 -8.05 19.76
C SER A 56 19.10 -7.39 20.60
N THR A 57 18.85 -6.19 21.13
CA THR A 57 19.84 -5.41 21.89
C THR A 57 19.60 -5.40 23.39
N GLY A 58 18.39 -5.76 23.84
CA GLY A 58 17.96 -5.63 25.22
C GLY A 58 17.69 -4.18 25.67
N LYS A 59 17.83 -3.19 24.77
CA LYS A 59 17.57 -1.78 25.08
C LYS A 59 16.08 -1.47 25.05
N LEU A 60 15.71 -0.34 25.63
CA LEU A 60 14.33 0.15 25.65
C LEU A 60 13.99 0.91 24.36
N PHE A 61 12.78 0.67 23.87
CA PHE A 61 12.17 1.47 22.83
C PHE A 61 10.92 2.14 23.38
N VAL A 62 10.67 3.36 22.93
CA VAL A 62 9.37 4.04 23.13
C VAL A 62 8.79 4.46 21.79
N MET A 63 7.58 4.00 21.52
CA MET A 63 6.87 4.28 20.28
C MET A 63 5.53 4.97 20.53
N PRO A 64 5.19 5.99 19.72
CA PRO A 64 3.81 6.44 19.61
C PRO A 64 2.89 5.32 19.11
N VAL A 65 1.67 5.23 19.64
CA VAL A 65 0.60 4.36 19.11
C VAL A 65 -0.57 5.18 18.57
N ARG A 66 -1.46 4.51 17.82
CA ARG A 66 -2.58 5.15 17.12
C ARG A 66 -3.44 6.04 18.03
N ARG A 67 -3.93 7.14 17.46
CA ARG A 67 -4.71 8.23 18.12
C ARG A 67 -6.00 7.81 18.84
N ARG A 68 -6.43 6.56 18.69
CA ARG A 68 -7.61 5.96 19.32
C ARG A 68 -7.30 4.60 19.94
N CYS A 69 -6.05 4.40 20.34
CA CYS A 69 -5.68 3.23 21.10
C CYS A 69 -6.15 3.41 22.54
N TYR A 70 -7.34 2.91 22.86
CA TYR A 70 -7.79 2.75 24.24
C TYR A 70 -7.72 1.28 24.60
N ILE A 71 -7.01 1.00 25.69
CA ILE A 71 -6.85 -0.35 26.21
C ILE A 71 -7.96 -0.61 27.24
N PRO A 72 -8.76 -1.69 27.08
CA PRO A 72 -9.80 -2.04 28.05
C PRO A 72 -9.20 -2.36 29.42
N ASP A 73 -9.91 -1.99 30.47
CA ASP A 73 -9.55 -2.35 31.85
C ASP A 73 -10.14 -3.72 32.23
N GLY A 74 -9.46 -4.44 33.13
CA GLY A 74 -9.98 -5.66 33.76
C GLY A 74 -9.83 -6.97 32.97
N PHE A 75 -9.36 -6.93 31.71
CA PHE A 75 -9.18 -8.12 30.87
C PHE A 75 -7.76 -8.19 30.29
N PRO A 76 -6.81 -8.88 30.94
CA PRO A 76 -5.40 -8.86 30.56
C PRO A 76 -5.12 -9.31 29.12
N GLU A 77 -5.77 -10.38 28.66
CA GLU A 77 -5.57 -10.91 27.30
C GLU A 77 -6.16 -9.99 26.22
N GLU A 78 -7.33 -9.39 26.48
CA GLU A 78 -7.92 -8.42 25.57
C GLU A 78 -7.10 -7.13 25.52
N ALA A 79 -6.58 -6.68 26.67
CA ALA A 79 -5.69 -5.54 26.78
C ALA A 79 -4.39 -5.78 25.99
N LYS A 80 -3.78 -6.96 26.12
CA LYS A 80 -2.60 -7.38 25.35
C LYS A 80 -2.89 -7.38 23.86
N ALA A 81 -3.95 -8.05 23.41
CA ALA A 81 -4.32 -8.11 21.99
C ALA A 81 -4.60 -6.71 21.42
N LYS A 82 -5.33 -5.87 22.17
CA LYS A 82 -5.63 -4.49 21.75
C LYS A 82 -4.36 -3.66 21.63
N LEU A 83 -3.43 -3.75 22.59
CA LEU A 83 -2.17 -3.02 22.58
C LEU A 83 -1.33 -3.38 21.36
N ARG A 84 -1.18 -4.68 21.07
CA ARG A 84 -0.45 -5.15 19.88
C ARG A 84 -1.08 -4.63 18.59
N ARG A 85 -2.41 -4.67 18.47
CA ARG A 85 -3.12 -4.09 17.31
C ARG A 85 -2.90 -2.58 17.19
N CYS A 86 -2.81 -1.85 18.31
CA CYS A 86 -2.50 -0.42 18.28
C CYS A 86 -1.08 -0.13 17.80
N MET A 87 -0.12 -0.99 18.12
CA MET A 87 1.24 -0.93 17.58
C MET A 87 1.28 -1.42 16.13
N GLY A 88 0.27 -2.21 15.72
CA GLY A 88 0.06 -2.65 14.36
C GLY A 88 0.55 -4.06 14.08
N PHE A 89 0.53 -4.97 15.05
CA PHE A 89 0.85 -6.39 14.86
C PHE A 89 -0.04 -7.28 15.75
N ASP A 90 0.01 -8.60 15.52
CA ASP A 90 -0.71 -9.60 16.30
C ASP A 90 0.26 -10.51 17.08
N TYR A 91 1.36 -10.89 16.43
CA TYR A 91 2.37 -11.80 16.98
C TYR A 91 3.79 -11.23 16.91
N HIS A 92 4.62 -11.61 17.86
CA HIS A 92 6.07 -11.54 17.73
C HIS A 92 6.57 -12.68 16.86
N ALA A 93 7.65 -12.44 16.10
CA ALA A 93 8.30 -13.46 15.28
C ALA A 93 8.72 -14.73 16.06
N TYR A 94 8.95 -14.62 17.37
CA TYR A 94 9.34 -15.74 18.24
C TYR A 94 8.16 -16.53 18.84
N GLU A 95 6.92 -16.07 18.66
CA GLU A 95 5.73 -16.73 19.19
C GLU A 95 5.25 -17.87 18.27
N ASP A 96 4.55 -18.84 18.84
CA ASP A 96 3.85 -19.87 18.06
C ASP A 96 2.53 -19.32 17.53
N PHE A 97 2.37 -19.32 16.21
CA PHE A 97 1.13 -18.93 15.55
C PHE A 97 0.94 -19.65 14.21
N LYS A 98 -0.31 -19.71 13.74
CA LYS A 98 -0.61 -20.24 12.42
C LYS A 98 -0.31 -19.16 11.37
N PHE A 99 0.55 -19.46 10.41
CA PHE A 99 0.85 -18.55 9.30
C PHE A 99 -0.33 -18.48 8.32
N THR A 100 -1.20 -17.49 8.49
CA THR A 100 -2.43 -17.29 7.70
C THR A 100 -2.56 -15.86 7.20
N ARG A 101 -3.44 -15.65 6.21
CA ARG A 101 -3.84 -14.32 5.74
C ARG A 101 -4.34 -13.44 6.89
N GLY A 102 -3.98 -12.16 6.83
CA GLY A 102 -4.47 -11.09 7.69
C GLY A 102 -3.68 -10.88 8.98
N ILE A 103 -2.64 -11.67 9.25
CA ILE A 103 -1.84 -11.51 10.47
C ILE A 103 -0.70 -10.51 10.27
N GLY A 104 -0.44 -9.68 11.29
CA GLY A 104 0.75 -8.86 11.41
C GLY A 104 1.79 -9.51 12.33
N ILE A 105 3.01 -9.67 11.83
CA ILE A 105 4.12 -10.27 12.58
C ILE A 105 5.17 -9.19 12.81
N ARG A 106 5.45 -8.85 14.07
CA ARG A 106 6.57 -7.99 14.42
C ARG A 106 7.86 -8.76 14.22
N LEU A 107 8.69 -8.28 13.28
CA LEU A 107 9.93 -8.94 12.93
C LEU A 107 11.10 -8.41 13.77
N GLN A 108 11.44 -7.13 13.61
CA GLN A 108 12.60 -6.50 14.25
C GLN A 108 12.26 -5.06 14.60
N GLY A 109 12.48 -4.63 15.85
CA GLY A 109 12.23 -3.23 16.24
C GLY A 109 10.79 -2.80 15.98
N ASP A 110 10.61 -1.78 15.15
CA ASP A 110 9.31 -1.28 14.66
C ASP A 110 8.92 -1.83 13.27
N LEU A 111 9.66 -2.79 12.71
CA LEU A 111 9.31 -3.45 11.45
C LEU A 111 8.26 -4.55 11.66
N VAL A 112 7.18 -4.47 10.89
CA VAL A 112 6.10 -5.46 10.85
C VAL A 112 5.97 -6.02 9.43
N MET A 113 5.80 -7.33 9.33
CA MET A 113 5.35 -8.01 8.12
C MET A 113 3.89 -8.41 8.26
N GLU A 114 3.04 -7.88 7.39
CA GLU A 114 1.65 -8.25 7.27
C GLU A 114 1.46 -9.27 6.15
N VAL A 115 0.83 -10.40 6.46
CA VAL A 115 0.58 -11.47 5.50
C VAL A 115 -0.73 -11.18 4.76
N ARG A 116 -0.65 -10.73 3.51
CA ARG A 116 -1.83 -10.38 2.72
C ARG A 116 -2.50 -11.60 2.11
N ASP A 117 -1.71 -12.55 1.62
CA ASP A 117 -2.18 -13.85 1.16
C ASP A 117 -1.11 -14.92 1.40
N VAL A 118 -1.57 -16.16 1.59
CA VAL A 118 -0.75 -17.34 1.79
C VAL A 118 -1.14 -18.37 0.76
N PHE A 119 -0.16 -19.00 0.14
CA PHE A 119 -0.38 -19.97 -0.92
C PHE A 119 0.24 -21.32 -0.54
N GLU A 120 -0.28 -22.40 -1.06
CA GLU A 120 0.27 -23.74 -0.85
C GLU A 120 1.52 -23.99 -1.70
N ASP A 121 1.52 -23.50 -2.95
CA ASP A 121 2.63 -23.67 -3.87
C ASP A 121 2.77 -22.50 -4.86
N GLU A 122 3.83 -22.54 -5.68
CA GLU A 122 4.08 -21.53 -6.70
C GLU A 122 2.91 -21.42 -7.69
N ARG A 123 2.25 -22.51 -8.06
CA ARG A 123 1.17 -22.50 -9.07
C ARG A 123 -0.02 -21.68 -8.58
N GLU A 124 -0.32 -21.74 -7.29
CA GLU A 124 -1.35 -20.92 -6.69
C GLU A 124 -0.97 -19.43 -6.69
N VAL A 125 0.30 -19.08 -6.40
CA VAL A 125 0.80 -17.70 -6.56
C VAL A 125 0.57 -17.20 -7.98
N LEU A 126 0.94 -17.99 -8.98
CA LEU A 126 0.77 -17.63 -10.40
C LEU A 126 -0.69 -17.51 -10.80
N SER A 127 -1.58 -18.31 -10.19
CA SER A 127 -3.03 -18.22 -10.37
C SER A 127 -3.60 -16.94 -9.78
N PHE A 128 -3.01 -16.46 -8.68
CA PHE A 128 -3.37 -15.22 -8.02
C PHE A 128 -2.88 -13.96 -8.77
N LEU A 129 -1.83 -14.07 -9.59
CA LEU A 129 -1.36 -12.96 -10.44
C LEU A 129 -2.43 -12.59 -11.47
N SER A 130 -3.01 -11.40 -11.30
CA SER A 130 -3.95 -10.82 -12.24
C SER A 130 -3.78 -9.30 -12.32
N PRO A 131 -4.17 -8.66 -13.45
CA PRO A 131 -4.17 -7.21 -13.58
C PRO A 131 -4.99 -6.51 -12.50
N SER A 132 -6.09 -7.13 -12.05
CA SER A 132 -6.96 -6.58 -11.01
C SER A 132 -6.32 -6.63 -9.62
N ASN A 133 -5.55 -7.68 -9.31
CA ASN A 133 -4.89 -7.81 -8.01
C ASN A 133 -3.61 -6.96 -7.92
N PHE A 134 -2.94 -6.73 -9.06
CA PHE A 134 -1.66 -6.02 -9.13
C PHE A 134 -1.62 -5.00 -10.27
N PRO A 135 -2.42 -3.92 -10.20
CA PRO A 135 -2.55 -2.95 -11.28
C PRO A 135 -1.21 -2.25 -11.61
N ASP A 136 -0.37 -1.97 -10.62
CA ASP A 136 0.92 -1.30 -10.84
C ASP A 136 1.95 -2.20 -11.54
N LEU A 137 2.00 -3.48 -11.17
CA LEU A 137 2.81 -4.48 -11.89
C LEU A 137 2.31 -4.66 -13.32
N PHE A 138 0.99 -4.68 -13.52
CA PHE A 138 0.41 -4.78 -14.85
C PHE A 138 0.73 -3.54 -15.70
N ASN A 139 0.64 -2.34 -15.12
CA ASN A 139 1.04 -1.10 -15.81
C ASN A 139 2.52 -1.11 -16.19
N SER A 140 3.38 -1.65 -15.33
CA SER A 140 4.81 -1.82 -15.62
C SER A 140 5.03 -2.81 -16.77
N TYR A 141 4.31 -3.93 -16.77
CA TYR A 141 4.28 -4.88 -17.89
C TYR A 141 3.88 -4.20 -19.20
N VAL A 142 2.76 -3.47 -19.21
CA VAL A 142 2.25 -2.77 -20.41
C VAL A 142 3.31 -1.81 -20.94
N ARG A 143 3.91 -0.99 -20.07
CA ARG A 143 4.94 -0.01 -20.47
C ARG A 143 6.20 -0.64 -21.04
N GLU A 144 6.58 -1.83 -20.60
CA GLU A 144 7.83 -2.44 -21.04
C GLU A 144 7.65 -3.40 -22.21
N ARG A 145 6.54 -4.13 -22.25
CA ARG A 145 6.28 -5.18 -23.23
C ARG A 145 5.41 -4.73 -24.39
N LEU A 146 4.48 -3.80 -24.15
CA LEU A 146 3.55 -3.32 -25.18
C LEU A 146 3.94 -1.96 -25.76
N LYS A 147 5.05 -1.33 -25.32
CA LYS A 147 5.49 -0.03 -25.84
C LYS A 147 5.81 -0.02 -27.34
N ASP A 148 6.28 -1.15 -27.87
CA ASP A 148 6.69 -1.28 -29.27
C ASP A 148 5.55 -1.82 -30.15
N ASP A 149 4.40 -2.16 -29.55
CA ASP A 149 3.20 -2.54 -30.28
C ASP A 149 2.59 -1.29 -30.92
N LYS A 150 2.65 -1.23 -32.26
CA LYS A 150 2.15 -0.09 -33.04
C LYS A 150 0.66 0.16 -32.84
N GLU A 151 -0.13 -0.89 -32.64
CA GLU A 151 -1.56 -0.77 -32.44
C GLU A 151 -1.85 -0.22 -31.04
N VAL A 152 -1.13 -0.70 -30.03
CA VAL A 152 -1.21 -0.14 -28.66
C VAL A 152 -0.83 1.34 -28.66
N ALA A 153 0.29 1.71 -29.27
CA ALA A 153 0.72 3.10 -29.34
C ALA A 153 -0.32 4.01 -30.03
N GLU A 154 -0.95 3.53 -31.10
CA GLU A 154 -1.99 4.27 -31.82
C GLU A 154 -3.27 4.43 -30.99
N VAL A 155 -3.74 3.37 -30.34
CA VAL A 155 -4.93 3.39 -29.48
C VAL A 155 -4.74 4.31 -28.27
N GLU A 156 -3.55 4.31 -27.64
CA GLU A 156 -3.22 5.24 -26.56
C GLU A 156 -3.21 6.70 -27.01
N ARG A 157 -2.69 6.96 -28.22
CA ARG A 157 -2.66 8.30 -28.83
C ARG A 157 -4.07 8.81 -29.10
N LEU A 158 -4.92 7.98 -29.70
CA LEU A 158 -6.33 8.29 -29.97
C LEU A 158 -7.10 8.49 -28.66
N GLY A 159 -6.88 7.66 -27.65
CA GLY A 159 -7.47 7.79 -26.32
C GLY A 159 -7.10 9.10 -25.63
N SER A 160 -5.81 9.48 -25.68
CA SER A 160 -5.32 10.75 -25.14
C SER A 160 -5.94 11.95 -25.85
N LEU A 161 -5.99 11.92 -27.20
CA LEU A 161 -6.63 12.97 -28.00
C LEU A 161 -8.13 13.09 -27.71
N TYR A 162 -8.82 11.97 -27.49
CA TYR A 162 -10.23 11.97 -27.11
C TYR A 162 -10.46 12.64 -25.76
N VAL A 163 -9.62 12.36 -24.75
CA VAL A 163 -9.69 13.01 -23.42
C VAL A 163 -9.45 14.52 -23.54
N GLU A 164 -8.45 14.92 -24.33
CA GLU A 164 -8.15 16.34 -24.56
C GLU A 164 -9.33 17.09 -25.20
N LEU A 165 -9.92 16.51 -26.26
CA LEU A 165 -11.10 17.09 -26.92
C LEU A 165 -12.32 17.13 -25.98
N MET A 166 -12.52 16.09 -25.16
CA MET A 166 -13.58 16.05 -24.15
C MET A 166 -13.41 17.19 -23.14
N ASP A 167 -12.22 17.37 -22.59
CA ASP A 167 -11.94 18.44 -21.63
C ASP A 167 -12.12 19.82 -22.27
N TYR A 168 -11.72 19.99 -23.54
CA TYR A 168 -11.92 21.22 -24.28
C TYR A 168 -13.42 21.56 -24.41
N VAL A 169 -14.25 20.59 -24.79
CA VAL A 169 -15.72 20.76 -24.88
C VAL A 169 -16.35 21.10 -23.53
N LEU A 170 -15.93 20.41 -22.47
CA LEU A 170 -16.51 20.57 -21.13
C LEU A 170 -16.13 21.88 -20.46
N ARG A 171 -14.91 22.36 -20.68
CA ARG A 171 -14.32 23.47 -19.90
C ARG A 171 -14.28 24.80 -20.66
N SER A 172 -14.36 24.81 -21.99
CA SER A 172 -14.22 26.04 -22.78
C SER A 172 -15.56 26.70 -23.10
N THR A 173 -15.59 28.04 -23.05
CA THR A 173 -16.67 28.90 -23.55
C THR A 173 -16.47 29.22 -25.03
N LEU A 174 -16.81 28.25 -25.88
CA LEU A 174 -16.70 28.39 -27.32
C LEU A 174 -17.99 28.95 -27.94
N PRO A 175 -17.88 29.77 -29.00
CA PRO A 175 -19.01 30.02 -29.89
C PRO A 175 -19.58 28.70 -30.43
N LYS A 176 -20.91 28.64 -30.62
CA LYS A 176 -21.62 27.41 -31.04
C LYS A 176 -21.03 26.73 -32.28
N GLU A 177 -20.52 27.50 -33.24
CA GLU A 177 -19.92 26.97 -34.46
C GLU A 177 -18.60 26.23 -34.19
N LYS A 178 -17.74 26.80 -33.35
CA LYS A 178 -16.48 26.18 -32.94
C LYS A 178 -16.74 24.94 -32.07
N GLU A 179 -17.71 25.02 -31.16
CA GLU A 179 -18.15 23.85 -30.37
C GLU A 179 -18.61 22.69 -31.27
N ARG A 180 -19.45 22.97 -32.28
CA ARG A 180 -19.86 21.96 -33.27
C ARG A 180 -18.70 21.39 -34.07
N ALA A 181 -17.65 22.17 -34.32
CA ALA A 181 -16.45 21.69 -35.00
C ALA A 181 -15.65 20.73 -34.10
N VAL A 182 -15.41 21.10 -32.84
CA VAL A 182 -14.70 20.23 -31.87
C VAL A 182 -15.51 18.96 -31.59
N MET A 183 -16.83 19.06 -31.42
CA MET A 183 -17.68 17.87 -31.26
C MET A 183 -17.61 16.93 -32.47
N ARG A 184 -17.52 17.47 -33.70
CA ARG A 184 -17.32 16.63 -34.90
C ARG A 184 -15.96 15.93 -34.90
N LEU A 185 -14.90 16.61 -34.46
CA LEU A 185 -13.58 16.01 -34.30
C LEU A 185 -13.59 14.92 -33.22
N LEU A 186 -14.20 15.21 -32.07
CA LEU A 186 -14.35 14.25 -30.98
C LEU A 186 -15.07 12.98 -31.44
N ARG A 187 -16.19 13.11 -32.18
CA ARG A 187 -16.90 11.94 -32.73
C ARG A 187 -16.11 11.20 -33.80
N LYS A 188 -15.23 11.88 -34.54
CA LYS A 188 -14.33 11.22 -35.51
C LYS A 188 -13.28 10.38 -34.78
N VAL A 189 -12.62 10.95 -33.77
CA VAL A 189 -11.64 10.25 -32.93
C VAL A 189 -12.31 9.10 -32.19
N GLU A 190 -13.51 9.31 -31.63
CA GLU A 190 -14.31 8.26 -31.00
C GLU A 190 -14.55 7.09 -31.96
N LYS A 191 -15.01 7.37 -33.19
CA LYS A 191 -15.26 6.33 -34.20
C LYS A 191 -13.99 5.54 -34.53
N GLU A 192 -12.87 6.23 -34.74
CA GLU A 192 -11.58 5.63 -35.05
C GLU A 192 -11.09 4.77 -33.87
N LEU A 193 -11.16 5.30 -32.66
CA LEU A 193 -10.81 4.57 -31.44
C LEU A 193 -11.68 3.32 -31.25
N THR A 194 -13.01 3.43 -31.41
CA THR A 194 -13.92 2.28 -31.29
C THR A 194 -13.69 1.22 -32.35
N SER A 195 -13.06 1.55 -33.48
CA SER A 195 -12.74 0.56 -34.51
C SER A 195 -11.66 -0.44 -34.08
N HIS A 196 -10.90 -0.12 -33.03
CA HIS A 196 -9.93 -1.03 -32.40
C HIS A 196 -10.52 -1.89 -31.29
N PHE A 197 -11.78 -1.70 -30.93
CA PHE A 197 -12.42 -2.39 -29.83
C PHE A 197 -13.43 -3.42 -30.35
N ASP A 198 -13.06 -4.70 -30.31
CA ASP A 198 -14.00 -5.81 -30.60
C ASP A 198 -14.89 -6.15 -29.39
N PHE A 199 -15.20 -5.15 -28.57
CA PHE A 199 -16.09 -5.25 -27.43
C PHE A 199 -17.06 -4.07 -27.46
N GLU A 200 -18.29 -4.28 -27.01
CA GLU A 200 -19.17 -3.15 -26.76
C GLU A 200 -18.49 -2.21 -25.77
N VAL A 201 -18.33 -0.95 -26.15
CA VAL A 201 -17.91 0.10 -25.21
C VAL A 201 -19.11 0.37 -24.31
N VAL A 202 -19.26 -0.48 -23.28
CA VAL A 202 -20.52 -0.61 -22.52
C VAL A 202 -20.80 0.62 -21.66
N ASN A 203 -19.78 1.39 -21.30
CA ASN A 203 -19.96 2.52 -20.39
C ASN A 203 -19.99 3.83 -21.16
N VAL A 204 -21.19 4.38 -21.20
CA VAL A 204 -21.48 5.70 -21.72
C VAL A 204 -21.94 6.53 -20.55
N TYR A 205 -21.31 7.67 -20.33
CA TYR A 205 -21.73 8.59 -19.29
C TYR A 205 -22.04 9.96 -19.85
N GLU A 206 -22.87 10.69 -19.10
CA GLU A 206 -23.21 12.07 -19.39
C GLU A 206 -22.48 13.00 -18.43
N LYS A 207 -21.76 13.98 -18.97
CA LYS A 207 -21.16 15.06 -18.15
C LYS A 207 -21.86 16.38 -18.42
N LYS A 208 -22.18 17.10 -17.34
CA LYS A 208 -22.68 18.48 -17.39
C LYS A 208 -21.53 19.41 -17.80
N ARG A 209 -21.84 20.39 -18.66
CA ARG A 209 -20.91 21.46 -18.97
C ARG A 209 -20.87 22.45 -17.80
N SER A 210 -19.70 22.67 -17.22
CA SER A 210 -19.55 23.42 -15.96
C SER A 210 -19.96 24.90 -16.07
N VAL A 211 -19.95 25.45 -17.27
CA VAL A 211 -20.05 26.91 -17.48
C VAL A 211 -21.49 27.43 -17.64
N PHE A 212 -22.52 26.58 -17.58
CA PHE A 212 -23.92 27.01 -17.76
C PHE A 212 -24.81 26.54 -16.59
N HIS A 213 -25.12 27.45 -15.65
CA HIS A 213 -26.03 27.20 -14.53
C HIS A 213 -27.52 27.08 -14.91
N ARG A 214 -27.92 27.37 -16.16
CA ARG A 214 -29.34 27.47 -16.56
C ARG A 214 -29.74 26.71 -17.83
N SER A 215 -28.82 25.99 -18.47
CA SER A 215 -29.13 25.12 -19.61
C SER A 215 -28.37 23.80 -19.46
N GLU A 216 -29.04 22.81 -18.87
CA GLU A 216 -28.51 21.48 -18.63
C GLU A 216 -28.37 20.72 -19.95
N LYS A 217 -27.31 21.00 -20.71
CA LYS A 217 -26.90 20.13 -21.82
C LYS A 217 -25.86 19.15 -21.29
N CYS A 218 -26.33 17.96 -20.96
CA CYS A 218 -25.51 16.78 -20.79
C CYS A 218 -24.91 16.39 -22.14
N ILE A 219 -23.60 16.10 -22.16
CA ILE A 219 -22.92 15.57 -23.34
C ILE A 219 -22.52 14.14 -23.05
N ARG A 220 -22.85 13.26 -23.99
CA ARG A 220 -22.53 11.83 -23.98
C ARG A 220 -21.07 11.59 -24.35
N PHE A 221 -20.35 10.86 -23.49
CA PHE A 221 -18.99 10.40 -23.72
C PHE A 221 -18.89 8.89 -23.47
N ILE A 222 -17.99 8.22 -24.20
CA ILE A 222 -17.54 6.88 -23.85
C ILE A 222 -16.58 6.90 -22.67
N ASP A 223 -16.60 5.84 -21.87
CA ASP A 223 -15.58 5.52 -20.87
C ASP A 223 -14.30 5.04 -21.56
N VAL A 224 -13.51 6.01 -22.02
CA VAL A 224 -12.24 5.75 -22.69
C VAL A 224 -11.23 5.07 -21.78
N GLN A 225 -11.25 5.33 -20.46
CA GLN A 225 -10.29 4.74 -19.53
C GLN A 225 -10.55 3.24 -19.36
N GLY A 226 -11.80 2.85 -19.11
CA GLY A 226 -12.18 1.44 -19.06
C GLY A 226 -11.96 0.72 -20.40
N ALA A 227 -12.21 1.40 -21.52
CA ALA A 227 -11.96 0.84 -22.85
C ALA A 227 -10.46 0.60 -23.11
N LEU A 228 -9.58 1.56 -22.81
CA LEU A 228 -8.13 1.41 -22.94
C LEU A 228 -7.61 0.29 -22.03
N GLU A 229 -8.11 0.19 -20.80
CA GLU A 229 -7.72 -0.88 -19.88
C GLU A 229 -8.10 -2.26 -20.44
N ASN A 230 -9.33 -2.42 -20.93
CA ASN A 230 -9.78 -3.67 -21.55
C ASN A 230 -8.98 -4.02 -22.80
N PHE A 231 -8.64 -3.02 -23.62
CA PHE A 231 -7.79 -3.20 -24.79
C PHE A 231 -6.39 -3.70 -24.40
N ARG A 232 -5.74 -3.06 -23.42
CA ARG A 232 -4.45 -3.51 -22.87
C ARG A 232 -4.53 -4.95 -22.34
N ARG A 233 -5.60 -5.29 -21.61
CA ARG A 233 -5.85 -6.65 -21.09
C ARG A 233 -6.06 -7.69 -22.19
N ARG A 234 -6.54 -7.32 -23.38
CA ARG A 234 -6.65 -8.26 -24.52
C ARG A 234 -5.33 -8.44 -25.24
N LYS A 235 -4.53 -7.39 -25.34
CA LYS A 235 -3.17 -7.43 -25.91
C LYS A 235 -2.19 -8.18 -25.01
N ALA A 236 -2.40 -8.09 -23.70
CA ALA A 236 -1.65 -8.83 -22.70
C ALA A 236 -2.32 -10.18 -22.44
N THR A 237 -1.72 -11.30 -22.85
CA THR A 237 -2.23 -12.58 -22.36
C THR A 237 -1.92 -12.71 -20.86
N ARG A 238 -2.76 -13.44 -20.13
CA ARG A 238 -2.48 -13.75 -18.73
C ARG A 238 -1.12 -14.46 -18.60
N GLU A 239 -0.79 -15.34 -19.55
CA GLU A 239 0.47 -16.07 -19.61
C GLU A 239 1.66 -15.11 -19.76
N ASP A 240 1.60 -14.14 -20.68
CA ASP A 240 2.65 -13.13 -20.84
C ASP A 240 2.88 -12.30 -19.58
N PHE A 241 1.79 -11.94 -18.88
CA PHE A 241 1.89 -11.20 -17.62
C PHE A 241 2.51 -12.04 -16.52
N VAL A 242 2.13 -13.31 -16.39
CA VAL A 242 2.70 -14.23 -15.42
C VAL A 242 4.19 -14.46 -15.70
N ASP A 243 4.57 -14.68 -16.96
CA ASP A 243 5.96 -14.85 -17.37
C ASP A 243 6.79 -13.59 -17.14
N TYR A 244 6.19 -12.42 -17.38
CA TYR A 244 6.79 -11.15 -17.01
C TYR A 244 7.09 -11.07 -15.52
N VAL A 245 6.11 -11.33 -14.65
CA VAL A 245 6.30 -11.30 -13.20
C VAL A 245 7.36 -12.32 -12.78
N LYS A 246 7.34 -13.54 -13.31
CA LYS A 246 8.38 -14.55 -13.06
C LYS A 246 9.77 -14.04 -13.42
N SER A 247 9.92 -13.41 -14.59
CA SER A 247 11.20 -12.86 -15.06
C SER A 247 11.74 -11.73 -14.18
N ARG A 248 10.88 -11.12 -13.34
CA ARG A 248 11.25 -10.10 -12.36
C ARG A 248 11.63 -10.66 -11.00
N THR A 249 11.52 -11.96 -10.79
CA THR A 249 11.92 -12.60 -9.54
C THR A 249 13.42 -12.48 -9.35
N GLN A 250 13.84 -11.76 -8.31
CA GLN A 250 15.24 -11.48 -8.05
C GLN A 250 15.52 -11.42 -6.55
N SER A 251 16.81 -11.35 -6.20
CA SER A 251 17.21 -10.99 -4.84
C SER A 251 16.97 -9.50 -4.65
N LEU A 252 16.15 -9.15 -3.66
CA LEU A 252 15.76 -7.80 -3.33
C LEU A 252 16.54 -7.31 -2.10
N ALA A 253 16.86 -6.02 -2.10
CA ALA A 253 17.39 -5.30 -0.95
C ALA A 253 16.55 -4.04 -0.76
N ILE A 254 15.56 -4.12 0.13
CA ILE A 254 14.54 -3.09 0.36
C ILE A 254 14.96 -2.28 1.58
N LYS A 255 14.95 -0.95 1.46
CA LYS A 255 15.20 -0.03 2.57
C LYS A 255 13.89 0.64 2.97
N LEU A 256 13.47 0.49 4.23
CA LEU A 256 12.27 1.12 4.79
C LEU A 256 12.63 2.01 5.99
N GLY A 257 11.98 3.16 6.09
CA GLY A 257 12.18 4.13 7.17
C GLY A 257 13.12 5.27 6.81
N HIS A 258 13.65 5.93 7.85
CA HIS A 258 14.44 7.14 7.67
C HIS A 258 15.74 6.84 6.90
N TYR A 259 16.09 7.68 5.93
CA TYR A 259 17.20 7.44 5.00
C TYR A 259 18.57 7.28 5.66
N THR A 260 18.77 7.82 6.87
CA THR A 260 20.02 7.67 7.65
C THR A 260 20.09 6.36 8.43
N THR A 261 18.94 5.78 8.78
CA THR A 261 18.81 4.60 9.62
C THR A 261 17.64 3.74 9.15
N PRO A 262 17.67 3.20 7.92
CA PRO A 262 16.57 2.40 7.41
C PRO A 262 16.69 0.94 7.88
N HIS A 263 15.55 0.27 7.98
CA HIS A 263 15.49 -1.19 7.98
C HIS A 263 15.87 -1.70 6.61
N LEU A 264 16.87 -2.57 6.56
CA LEU A 264 17.31 -3.26 5.36
C LEU A 264 16.76 -4.68 5.35
N ILE A 265 15.87 -4.95 4.41
CA ILE A 265 15.19 -6.24 4.25
C ILE A 265 15.77 -6.90 2.99
N ARG A 266 16.31 -8.11 3.15
CA ARG A 266 16.84 -8.92 2.04
C ARG A 266 16.10 -10.22 1.92
N LEU A 267 15.58 -10.50 0.72
CA LEU A 267 14.80 -11.70 0.39
C LEU A 267 14.77 -11.91 -1.13
N LYS A 268 14.21 -13.01 -1.61
CA LYS A 268 13.97 -13.28 -3.02
C LYS A 268 12.48 -13.16 -3.37
N GLY A 269 12.15 -12.35 -4.36
CA GLY A 269 10.75 -12.16 -4.76
C GLY A 269 10.58 -11.11 -5.86
N VAL A 270 9.33 -10.66 -6.01
CA VAL A 270 8.96 -9.54 -6.88
C VAL A 270 8.43 -8.41 -6.02
N LEU A 271 9.08 -7.24 -6.13
CA LEU A 271 8.60 -6.01 -5.53
C LEU A 271 7.36 -5.53 -6.28
N VAL A 272 6.24 -5.41 -5.58
CA VAL A 272 4.95 -4.98 -6.15
C VAL A 272 4.83 -3.47 -6.08
N ASN A 273 5.07 -2.92 -4.89
CA ASN A 273 5.01 -1.51 -4.57
C ASN A 273 6.04 -1.20 -3.48
N ALA A 274 6.55 0.03 -3.49
CA ALA A 274 7.46 0.52 -2.46
C ALA A 274 7.26 2.02 -2.25
N GLU A 275 7.07 2.37 -0.98
CA GLU A 275 7.06 3.72 -0.45
C GLU A 275 8.09 3.79 0.69
N VAL A 276 8.31 4.98 1.23
CA VAL A 276 9.33 5.22 2.28
C VAL A 276 9.15 4.27 3.47
N ASN A 277 7.92 3.95 3.84
CA ASN A 277 7.61 3.18 5.04
C ASN A 277 6.78 1.90 4.78
N LEU A 278 6.58 1.53 3.52
CA LEU A 278 5.77 0.38 3.10
C LEU A 278 6.41 -0.29 1.88
N ALA A 279 6.49 -1.62 1.86
CA ALA A 279 6.88 -2.36 0.66
C ALA A 279 6.09 -3.67 0.55
N GLY A 280 5.44 -3.88 -0.59
CA GLY A 280 4.76 -5.13 -0.90
C GLY A 280 5.61 -6.05 -1.76
N VAL A 281 5.65 -7.33 -1.37
CA VAL A 281 6.50 -8.32 -2.01
C VAL A 281 5.77 -9.65 -2.20
N ILE A 282 5.88 -10.22 -3.39
CA ILE A 282 5.45 -11.58 -3.70
C ILE A 282 6.65 -12.53 -3.56
N MET A 283 6.51 -13.54 -2.71
CA MET A 283 7.48 -14.61 -2.50
C MET A 283 6.94 -15.92 -3.06
N PHE A 284 7.67 -16.51 -4.00
CA PHE A 284 7.23 -17.73 -4.72
C PHE A 284 7.56 -19.04 -4.01
N SER A 285 8.38 -19.00 -2.97
CA SER A 285 8.77 -20.18 -2.21
C SER A 285 8.99 -19.82 -0.74
N PRO A 286 8.89 -20.81 0.18
CA PRO A 286 9.37 -20.65 1.55
C PRO A 286 10.83 -20.21 1.56
N GLN A 287 11.19 -19.29 2.45
CA GLN A 287 12.54 -18.71 2.50
C GLN A 287 12.80 -17.96 3.80
N ALA A 288 14.08 -17.73 4.09
CA ALA A 288 14.48 -16.77 5.11
C ALA A 288 14.44 -15.34 4.55
N VAL A 289 13.93 -14.42 5.36
CA VAL A 289 14.01 -12.97 5.18
C VAL A 289 15.08 -12.47 6.16
N TYR A 290 16.09 -11.80 5.64
CA TYR A 290 17.19 -11.25 6.46
C TYR A 290 16.97 -9.77 6.70
N LEU A 291 17.12 -9.36 7.95
CA LEU A 291 16.82 -8.03 8.45
C LEU A 291 18.08 -7.43 9.06
N SER A 292 18.30 -6.15 8.81
CA SER A 292 19.39 -5.39 9.42
C SER A 292 18.95 -3.97 9.68
N HIS A 293 19.19 -3.49 10.89
CA HIS A 293 18.96 -2.10 11.27
C HIS A 293 20.08 -1.62 12.19
N PRO A 294 20.60 -0.38 12.03
CA PRO A 294 21.69 0.12 12.87
C PRO A 294 21.43 0.05 14.37
N GLU A 295 20.17 0.24 14.79
CA GLU A 295 19.78 0.20 16.21
C GLU A 295 19.37 -1.19 16.71
N HIS A 296 18.93 -2.09 15.83
CA HIS A 296 18.37 -3.41 16.21
C HIS A 296 19.26 -4.59 15.82
N GLY A 297 20.40 -4.36 15.16
CA GLY A 297 21.31 -5.41 14.74
C GLY A 297 20.79 -6.20 13.54
N GLU A 298 21.16 -7.48 13.46
CA GLU A 298 20.82 -8.39 12.36
C GLU A 298 19.94 -9.54 12.86
N GLU A 299 18.88 -9.84 12.12
CA GLU A 299 17.96 -10.93 12.41
C GLU A 299 17.55 -11.67 11.13
N ALA A 300 17.03 -12.88 11.29
CA ALA A 300 16.45 -13.65 10.19
C ALA A 300 15.11 -14.22 10.62
N TYR A 301 14.11 -14.12 9.74
CA TYR A 301 12.79 -14.68 9.94
C TYR A 301 12.45 -15.64 8.81
N TYR A 302 12.00 -16.85 9.14
CA TYR A 302 11.61 -17.84 8.14
C TYR A 302 10.14 -17.69 7.76
N VAL A 303 9.89 -17.39 6.49
CA VAL A 303 8.56 -17.39 5.91
C VAL A 303 8.26 -18.81 5.40
N PRO A 304 7.27 -19.52 5.97
CA PRO A 304 7.13 -20.96 5.76
C PRO A 304 6.39 -21.35 4.48
N LYS A 305 5.75 -20.39 3.79
CA LYS A 305 4.93 -20.63 2.59
C LYS A 305 5.18 -19.54 1.55
N PRO A 306 4.94 -19.80 0.25
CA PRO A 306 4.77 -18.73 -0.72
C PRO A 306 3.68 -17.78 -0.25
N SER A 307 3.88 -16.48 -0.42
CA SER A 307 2.97 -15.48 0.13
C SER A 307 3.12 -14.13 -0.54
N TYR A 308 2.05 -13.34 -0.49
CA TYR A 308 2.10 -11.91 -0.72
C TYR A 308 2.13 -11.21 0.65
N VAL A 309 3.17 -10.42 0.91
CA VAL A 309 3.37 -9.75 2.20
C VAL A 309 3.58 -8.26 2.02
N LEU A 310 3.21 -7.48 3.03
CA LEU A 310 3.60 -6.07 3.16
C LEU A 310 4.54 -5.90 4.34
N PHE A 311 5.70 -5.32 4.10
CA PHE A 311 6.59 -4.82 5.14
C PHE A 311 6.24 -3.37 5.43
N ARG A 312 6.07 -3.00 6.71
CA ARG A 312 5.77 -1.63 7.13
C ARG A 312 6.33 -1.32 8.51
N LEU A 313 6.49 -0.03 8.80
CA LEU A 313 6.81 0.42 10.16
C LEU A 313 5.55 0.48 11.05
N MET A 314 5.74 0.25 12.35
CA MET A 314 4.69 0.35 13.37
C MET A 314 4.08 1.74 13.44
N GLY A 315 2.84 1.82 13.95
CA GLY A 315 2.15 3.09 14.18
C GLY A 315 1.63 3.78 12.92
N MET A 316 2.00 3.31 11.72
CA MET A 316 1.32 3.69 10.49
C MET A 316 0.02 2.91 10.32
N GLU A 317 -1.03 3.59 9.89
CA GLU A 317 -2.27 2.92 9.49
C GLU A 317 -2.00 2.12 8.21
N PRO A 318 -2.29 0.81 8.16
CA PRO A 318 -2.66 0.21 6.88
C PRO A 318 -3.93 0.94 6.43
N GLU A 319 -3.97 1.37 5.17
CA GLU A 319 -5.21 1.76 4.50
C GLU A 319 -6.12 0.52 4.38
N LEU A 320 -6.63 0.02 5.51
CA LEU A 320 -7.55 -1.11 5.57
C LEU A 320 -9.01 -0.65 5.46
N GLU A 321 -9.28 0.67 5.51
CA GLU A 321 -10.62 1.23 5.31
C GLU A 321 -10.90 1.73 3.89
N ALA A 322 -9.91 1.73 2.98
CA ALA A 322 -10.12 2.20 1.59
C ALA A 322 -10.62 1.11 0.62
N PHE A 323 -10.62 -0.17 1.00
CA PHE A 323 -10.99 -1.29 0.12
C PHE A 323 -12.18 -2.15 0.60
N LEU A 324 -12.91 -1.68 1.60
CA LEU A 324 -14.16 -2.29 2.07
C LEU A 324 -15.26 -1.23 2.18
N LEU A 325 -15.62 -0.61 1.05
CA LEU A 325 -16.93 -0.01 0.80
C LEU A 325 -17.37 -0.32 -0.63
#